data_AF-A0A1I4SM68-F1
#
_entry.id   AF-A0A1I4SM68-F1
#
_cell.length_a   1.000
_cell.length_b   1.000
_cell.length_c   1.000
_cell.angle_alpha   90.00
_cell.angle_beta   90.00
_cell.angle_gamma   90.00
#
_symmetry.space_group_name_H-M   'P 1'
#
loop_
_entity.id
_entity.type
_entity.pdbx_description
1 polymer ?
#
loop_
_entity_poly.entity_id
_entity_poly.type
_entity_poly.pdbx_seq_one_letter_code
_entity_poly.pdbx_strand_id
1 'polypeptide(L)'
;MTISYGVHSEAGKLRRVLVHKPGAAMARLTPANCAELLFDDVMWVKQARIDHMTFTDAMRNRGVEVVFLRQLLMETLRDMEARRWLLEARISDNTVGVGLADDLMAHLMEVDADLLSTILIGGMSRAELPIPDKGVLAPMLEPADWHCQVVRVLFFA
;
A
#
# COMPACT_ATOMS: atom_id res chain seq x y z
N MET A 1 27.32 -3.51 -12.86
CA MET A 1 27.60 -2.11 -12.50
C MET A 1 26.79 -1.78 -11.26
N THR A 2 27.44 -1.55 -10.12
CA THR A 2 26.80 -1.04 -8.91
C THR A 2 26.37 0.41 -9.17
N ILE A 3 25.07 0.65 -9.28
CA ILE A 3 24.53 2.00 -9.43
C ILE A 3 24.64 2.67 -8.06
N SER A 4 25.47 3.70 -7.94
CA SER A 4 25.38 4.61 -6.80
C SER A 4 24.10 5.41 -6.94
N TYR A 5 23.18 5.28 -5.99
CA TYR A 5 21.95 6.07 -5.95
C TYR A 5 22.28 7.54 -5.65
N GLY A 6 21.62 8.47 -6.34
CA GLY A 6 21.82 9.90 -6.13
C GLY A 6 20.89 10.77 -6.97
N VAL A 7 20.31 11.78 -6.36
CA VAL A 7 19.57 12.86 -7.01
C VAL A 7 20.38 14.13 -6.82
N HIS A 8 20.92 14.67 -7.91
CA HIS A 8 21.85 15.81 -7.87
C HIS A 8 21.28 17.09 -8.47
N SER A 9 20.09 17.01 -9.07
CA SER A 9 19.38 18.12 -9.70
C SER A 9 17.92 17.74 -9.95
N GLU A 10 17.02 18.71 -9.89
CA GLU A 10 15.60 18.56 -10.24
C GLU A 10 15.33 18.70 -11.75
N ALA A 11 16.24 19.33 -12.49
CA ALA A 11 16.13 19.56 -13.95
C ALA A 11 17.15 18.75 -14.77
N GLY A 12 17.96 17.92 -14.11
CA GLY A 12 18.95 17.06 -14.76
C GLY A 12 18.30 15.90 -15.53
N LYS A 13 19.11 15.18 -16.33
CA LYS A 13 18.63 14.00 -17.05
C LYS A 13 18.23 12.90 -16.07
N LEU A 14 16.93 12.62 -16.00
CA LEU A 14 16.38 11.51 -15.23
C LEU A 14 16.87 10.16 -15.77
N ARG A 15 17.35 9.29 -14.89
CA ARG A 15 17.88 7.96 -15.23
C ARG A 15 17.02 6.82 -14.70
N ARG A 16 16.56 6.95 -13.45
CA ARG A 16 15.75 5.96 -12.76
C ARG A 16 14.70 6.69 -11.93
N VAL A 17 13.47 6.19 -11.93
CA VAL A 17 12.35 6.76 -11.18
C VAL A 17 11.55 5.65 -10.52
N LEU A 18 11.14 5.88 -9.28
CA LEU A 18 10.20 5.03 -8.57
C LEU A 18 8.80 5.60 -8.79
N VAL A 19 7.82 4.77 -9.15
CA VAL A 19 6.43 5.20 -9.34
C VAL A 19 5.45 4.22 -8.69
N HIS A 20 4.29 4.72 -8.25
CA HIS A 20 3.20 3.89 -7.76
C HIS A 20 1.99 3.84 -8.71
N LYS A 21 1.60 2.63 -9.13
CA LYS A 21 0.45 2.44 -10.03
C LYS A 21 -0.89 2.58 -9.27
N PRO A 22 -1.87 3.33 -9.81
CA PRO A 22 -3.24 3.37 -9.31
C PRO A 22 -3.83 1.96 -9.12
N GLY A 23 -4.38 1.69 -7.93
CA GLY A 23 -4.78 0.35 -7.51
C GLY A 23 -5.92 0.31 -6.50
N ALA A 24 -5.98 -0.78 -5.73
CA ALA A 24 -7.09 -1.09 -4.82
C ALA A 24 -7.36 0.02 -3.79
N ALA A 25 -6.32 0.73 -3.31
CA ALA A 25 -6.47 1.87 -2.40
C ALA A 25 -7.47 2.91 -2.94
N MET A 26 -7.37 3.23 -4.24
CA MET A 26 -8.20 4.25 -4.87
C MET A 26 -9.62 3.75 -5.15
N ALA A 27 -9.80 2.43 -5.29
CA ALA A 27 -11.12 1.83 -5.47
C ALA A 27 -11.97 1.85 -4.18
N ARG A 28 -11.34 2.10 -3.02
CA ARG A 28 -12.02 2.25 -1.72
C ARG A 28 -12.40 3.70 -1.40
N LEU A 29 -12.11 4.64 -2.31
CA LEU A 29 -12.54 6.03 -2.16
C LEU A 29 -14.05 6.13 -2.32
N THR A 30 -14.68 6.83 -1.39
CA THR A 30 -16.10 7.16 -1.39
C THR A 30 -16.25 8.66 -1.17
N PRO A 31 -17.37 9.27 -1.56
CA PRO A 31 -17.61 10.68 -1.31
C PRO A 31 -17.55 11.05 0.19
N ALA A 32 -17.80 10.09 1.09
CA ALA A 32 -17.76 10.30 2.53
C ALA A 32 -16.33 10.29 3.11
N ASN A 33 -15.38 9.59 2.49
CA ASN A 33 -14.03 9.41 3.03
C ASN A 33 -12.92 10.14 2.24
N CYS A 34 -13.20 10.67 1.04
CA CYS A 34 -12.17 11.25 0.17
C CYS A 34 -11.38 12.37 0.86
N ALA A 35 -12.07 13.29 1.54
CA ALA A 35 -11.45 14.40 2.25
C ALA A 35 -10.50 13.93 3.38
N GLU A 36 -10.92 12.93 4.15
CA GLU A 36 -10.09 12.34 5.23
C GLU A 36 -8.88 11.57 4.71
N LEU A 37 -8.96 11.12 3.45
CA LEU A 37 -7.91 10.42 2.72
C LEU A 37 -7.08 11.34 1.81
N LEU A 38 -7.26 12.66 1.93
CA LEU A 38 -6.51 13.68 1.19
C LEU A 38 -6.71 13.59 -0.34
N PHE A 39 -7.89 13.18 -0.76
CA PHE A 39 -8.35 13.21 -2.15
C PHE A 39 -9.43 14.27 -2.34
N ASP A 40 -9.32 15.03 -3.43
CA ASP A 40 -10.32 16.05 -3.77
C ASP A 40 -11.66 15.41 -4.19
N ASP A 41 -11.63 14.25 -4.86
CA ASP A 41 -12.82 13.52 -5.31
C ASP A 41 -12.54 12.02 -5.52
N VAL A 42 -13.59 11.24 -5.78
CA VAL A 42 -13.54 9.84 -6.16
C VAL A 42 -12.90 9.69 -7.55
N MET A 43 -11.99 8.73 -7.68
CA MET A 43 -11.20 8.52 -8.89
C MET A 43 -11.80 7.45 -9.80
N TRP A 44 -11.83 7.71 -11.11
CA TRP A 44 -12.07 6.66 -12.10
C TRP A 44 -10.83 5.78 -12.28
N VAL A 45 -10.67 4.78 -11.41
CA VAL A 45 -9.45 3.95 -11.31
C VAL A 45 -9.02 3.33 -12.64
N LYS A 46 -9.98 2.91 -13.49
CA LYS A 46 -9.66 2.33 -14.81
C LYS A 46 -8.98 3.38 -15.72
N GLN A 47 -9.50 4.60 -15.76
CA GLN A 47 -8.91 5.69 -16.53
C GLN A 47 -7.56 6.10 -15.96
N ALA A 48 -7.45 6.27 -14.64
CA ALA A 48 -6.20 6.60 -13.97
C ALA A 48 -5.07 5.57 -14.26
N ARG A 49 -5.41 4.28 -14.38
CA ARG A 49 -4.45 3.23 -14.78
C ARG A 49 -3.97 3.39 -16.23
N ILE A 50 -4.84 3.82 -17.14
CA ILE A 50 -4.48 4.06 -18.55
C ILE A 50 -3.57 5.30 -18.65
N ASP A 51 -3.92 6.36 -17.95
CA ASP A 51 -3.14 7.60 -17.94
C ASP A 51 -1.75 7.37 -17.33
N HIS A 52 -1.71 6.65 -16.20
CA HIS A 52 -0.44 6.27 -15.56
C HIS A 52 0.42 5.39 -16.48
N MET A 53 -0.18 4.44 -17.21
CA MET A 53 0.57 3.61 -18.18
C MET A 53 1.20 4.49 -19.27
N THR A 54 0.40 5.40 -19.83
CA THR A 54 0.85 6.37 -20.84
C THR A 54 2.01 7.22 -20.33
N PHE A 55 1.91 7.70 -19.08
CA PHE A 55 2.97 8.46 -18.41
C PHE A 55 4.26 7.63 -18.27
N THR A 56 4.17 6.39 -17.78
CA THR A 56 5.34 5.53 -17.62
C THR A 56 5.97 5.14 -18.95
N ASP A 57 5.18 4.93 -19.99
CA ASP A 57 5.68 4.59 -21.32
C ASP A 57 6.38 5.79 -21.96
N ALA A 58 5.87 7.02 -21.75
CA ALA A 58 6.55 8.23 -22.19
C ALA A 58 7.95 8.40 -21.55
N MET A 59 8.14 7.98 -20.30
CA MET A 59 9.44 7.98 -19.62
C MET A 59 10.35 6.87 -20.15
N ARG A 60 9.83 5.65 -20.30
CA ARG A 60 10.58 4.51 -20.84
C ARG A 60 11.07 4.76 -22.26
N ASN A 61 10.25 5.36 -23.11
CA ASN A 61 10.62 5.75 -24.47
C ASN A 61 11.78 6.76 -24.52
N ARG A 62 12.04 7.47 -23.41
CA ARG A 62 13.19 8.39 -23.24
C ARG A 62 14.40 7.71 -22.59
N GLY A 63 14.36 6.40 -22.38
CA GLY A 63 15.42 5.61 -21.76
C GLY A 63 15.48 5.72 -20.23
N VAL A 64 14.41 6.19 -19.58
CA VAL A 64 14.32 6.20 -18.11
C VAL A 64 13.94 4.82 -17.61
N GLU A 65 14.68 4.32 -16.61
CA GLU A 65 14.31 3.11 -15.89
C GLU A 65 13.17 3.41 -14.91
N VAL A 66 11.97 2.92 -15.25
CA VAL A 66 10.78 3.07 -14.39
C VAL A 66 10.63 1.83 -13.51
N VAL A 67 10.73 2.03 -12.20
CA VAL A 67 10.61 1.00 -11.17
C VAL A 67 9.30 1.19 -10.42
N PHE A 68 8.58 0.11 -10.13
CA PHE A 68 7.30 0.19 -9.44
C PHE A 68 7.43 -0.09 -7.95
N LEU A 69 6.86 0.79 -7.13
CA LEU A 69 6.83 0.65 -5.68
C LEU A 69 6.26 -0.70 -5.21
N ARG A 70 5.12 -1.13 -5.77
CA ARG A 70 4.50 -2.40 -5.35
C ARG A 70 5.39 -3.60 -5.69
N GLN A 71 6.13 -3.54 -6.80
CA GLN A 71 7.05 -4.62 -7.18
C GLN A 71 8.21 -4.72 -6.19
N LEU A 72 8.84 -3.58 -5.87
CA LEU A 72 9.89 -3.54 -4.84
C LEU A 72 9.36 -3.97 -3.47
N LEU A 73 8.15 -3.54 -3.09
CA LEU A 73 7.54 -3.96 -1.84
C LEU A 73 7.32 -5.48 -1.81
N MET A 74 6.75 -6.06 -2.88
CA MET A 74 6.57 -7.50 -2.99
C MET A 74 7.91 -8.25 -2.92
N GLU A 75 8.97 -7.74 -3.57
CA GLU A 75 10.32 -8.30 -3.49
C GLU A 75 10.87 -8.26 -2.06
N THR A 76 10.76 -7.11 -1.38
CA THR A 76 11.15 -6.95 0.02
C THR A 76 10.37 -7.87 0.95
N LEU A 77 9.07 -8.05 0.72
CA LEU A 77 8.22 -8.93 1.53
C LEU A 77 8.51 -10.42 1.36
N ARG A 78 9.32 -10.82 0.39
CA ARG A 78 9.82 -12.21 0.29
C ARG A 78 10.95 -12.47 1.27
N ASP A 79 11.63 -11.43 1.74
CA ASP A 79 12.56 -11.52 2.86
C ASP A 79 11.75 -11.52 4.17
N MET A 80 11.84 -12.61 4.91
CA MET A 80 11.07 -12.80 6.13
C MET A 80 11.53 -11.88 7.28
N GLU A 81 12.78 -11.45 7.28
CA GLU A 81 13.28 -10.49 8.26
C GLU A 81 12.72 -9.10 7.97
N ALA A 82 12.80 -8.66 6.70
CA ALA A 82 12.24 -7.38 6.28
C ALA A 82 10.71 -7.34 6.43
N ARG A 83 10.02 -8.43 6.11
CA ARG A 83 8.57 -8.59 6.33
C ARG A 83 8.22 -8.40 7.81
N ARG A 84 8.89 -9.13 8.70
CA ARG A 84 8.64 -9.06 10.14
C ARG A 84 8.86 -7.63 10.64
N TRP A 85 9.99 -7.03 10.30
CA TRP A 85 10.32 -5.65 10.69
C TRP A 85 9.23 -4.66 10.25
N LEU A 86 8.74 -4.78 9.01
CA LEU A 86 7.69 -3.91 8.49
C LEU A 86 6.36 -4.10 9.23
N LEU A 87 5.96 -5.36 9.49
CA LEU A 87 4.71 -5.64 10.18
C LEU A 87 4.76 -5.19 11.65
N GLU A 88 5.88 -5.39 12.34
CA GLU A 88 6.06 -4.93 13.73
C GLU A 88 6.02 -3.40 13.84
N ALA A 89 6.50 -2.70 12.81
CA ALA A 89 6.41 -1.24 12.75
C ALA A 89 4.98 -0.71 12.47
N ARG A 90 4.04 -1.57 12.07
CA ARG A 90 2.71 -1.16 11.58
C ARG A 90 1.55 -1.72 12.40
N ILE A 91 1.73 -2.91 12.96
CA ILE A 91 0.72 -3.62 13.75
C ILE A 91 1.05 -3.43 15.22
N SER A 92 0.12 -2.80 15.93
CA SER A 92 0.20 -2.56 17.37
C SER A 92 -1.21 -2.51 17.93
N ASP A 93 -1.39 -2.73 19.22
CA ASP A 93 -2.73 -2.62 19.84
C ASP A 93 -3.38 -1.26 19.61
N ASN A 94 -2.58 -0.19 19.48
CA ASN A 94 -3.07 1.16 19.17
C ASN A 94 -3.53 1.32 17.72
N THR A 95 -3.03 0.48 16.80
CA THR A 95 -3.36 0.55 15.37
C THR A 95 -4.28 -0.56 14.90
N VAL A 96 -4.47 -1.63 15.69
CA VAL A 96 -5.34 -2.77 15.36
C VAL A 96 -6.38 -3.14 16.40
N GLY A 97 -6.33 -2.53 17.58
CA GLY A 97 -7.17 -2.85 18.72
C GLY A 97 -6.54 -3.93 19.60
N VAL A 98 -6.74 -3.78 20.91
CA VAL A 98 -6.15 -4.67 21.93
C VAL A 98 -6.59 -6.12 21.70
N GLY A 99 -5.60 -7.02 21.61
CA GLY A 99 -5.84 -8.46 21.49
C GLY A 99 -6.09 -8.96 20.06
N LEU A 100 -6.01 -8.09 19.05
CA LEU A 100 -6.07 -8.46 17.62
C LEU A 100 -4.70 -8.45 16.94
N ALA A 101 -3.69 -7.82 17.56
CA ALA A 101 -2.36 -7.62 16.98
C ALA A 101 -1.62 -8.94 16.71
N ASP A 102 -1.61 -9.85 17.68
CA ASP A 102 -0.87 -11.11 17.55
C ASP A 102 -1.48 -12.03 16.49
N ASP A 103 -2.81 -12.17 16.49
CA ASP A 103 -3.53 -12.99 15.51
C ASP A 103 -3.37 -12.43 14.09
N LEU A 104 -3.46 -11.11 13.93
CA LEU A 104 -3.26 -10.46 12.65
C LEU A 104 -1.81 -10.58 12.17
N MET A 105 -0.84 -10.39 13.06
CA MET A 105 0.58 -10.58 12.76
C MET A 105 0.85 -12.00 12.29
N ALA A 106 0.37 -13.01 13.03
CA ALA A 106 0.53 -14.41 12.69
C ALA A 106 -0.04 -14.70 11.28
N HIS A 107 -1.25 -14.20 11.01
CA HIS A 107 -1.87 -14.37 9.70
C HIS A 107 -1.07 -13.69 8.57
N LEU A 108 -0.73 -12.40 8.72
CA LEU A 108 -0.03 -11.65 7.66
C LEU A 108 1.38 -12.15 7.39
N MET A 109 2.02 -12.81 8.37
CA MET A 109 3.30 -13.49 8.17
C MET A 109 3.20 -14.70 7.22
N GLU A 110 2.04 -15.35 7.13
CA GLU A 110 1.81 -16.53 6.27
C GLU A 110 1.25 -16.17 4.88
N VAL A 111 0.70 -14.97 4.71
CA VAL A 111 0.14 -14.51 3.43
C VAL A 111 1.22 -14.39 2.35
N ASP A 112 0.83 -14.71 1.11
CA ASP A 112 1.70 -14.53 -0.07
C ASP A 112 2.14 -13.06 -0.23
N ALA A 113 3.38 -12.85 -0.67
CA ALA A 113 3.95 -11.50 -0.78
C ALA A 113 3.16 -10.57 -1.73
N ASP A 114 2.53 -11.11 -2.79
CA ASP A 114 1.71 -10.33 -3.70
C ASP A 114 0.44 -9.82 -2.99
N LEU A 115 -0.28 -10.72 -2.32
CA LEU A 115 -1.48 -10.36 -1.56
C LEU A 115 -1.14 -9.42 -0.40
N LEU A 116 -0.06 -9.70 0.34
CA LEU A 116 0.41 -8.85 1.43
C LEU A 116 0.77 -7.44 0.93
N SER A 117 1.43 -7.32 -0.22
CA SER A 117 1.71 -6.00 -0.83
C SER A 117 0.43 -5.24 -1.20
N THR A 118 -0.61 -5.93 -1.68
CA THR A 118 -1.92 -5.33 -1.94
C THR A 118 -2.58 -4.84 -0.66
N ILE A 119 -2.52 -5.63 0.41
CA ILE A 119 -3.11 -5.29 1.71
C ILE A 119 -2.41 -4.06 2.30
N LEU A 120 -1.08 -4.06 2.30
CA LEU A 120 -0.29 -2.96 2.90
C LEU A 120 -0.48 -1.64 2.16
N ILE A 121 -0.64 -1.66 0.83
CA ILE A 121 -0.89 -0.46 0.02
C ILE A 121 -2.37 -0.07 0.02
N GLY A 122 -3.27 -1.04 -0.12
CA GLY A 122 -4.70 -0.84 -0.35
C GLY A 122 -5.55 -0.73 0.91
N GLY A 123 -4.97 -1.09 2.06
CA GLY A 123 -5.71 -1.31 3.29
C GLY A 123 -6.56 -2.59 3.23
N MET A 124 -6.89 -3.08 4.42
CA MET A 124 -7.80 -4.20 4.64
C MET A 124 -9.01 -3.71 5.44
N SER A 125 -10.20 -4.09 4.98
CA SER A 125 -11.45 -3.88 5.73
C SER A 125 -11.64 -4.96 6.79
N ARG A 126 -12.46 -4.70 7.81
CA ARG A 126 -12.74 -5.70 8.85
C ARG A 126 -13.33 -7.00 8.28
N ALA A 127 -14.18 -6.91 7.26
CA ALA A 127 -14.80 -8.08 6.64
C ALA A 127 -13.77 -8.98 5.91
N GLU A 128 -12.59 -8.45 5.62
CA GLU A 128 -11.48 -9.17 4.99
C GLU A 128 -10.50 -9.73 6.04
N LEU A 129 -10.68 -9.44 7.33
CA LEU A 129 -9.86 -10.01 8.41
C LEU A 129 -10.21 -11.49 8.60
N PRO A 130 -9.24 -12.41 8.52
CA PRO A 130 -9.46 -13.82 8.77
C PRO A 130 -9.29 -14.15 10.27
N ILE A 131 -9.86 -13.31 11.13
CA ILE A 131 -9.86 -13.51 12.58
C ILE A 131 -11.28 -13.93 12.96
N PRO A 132 -11.48 -15.07 13.64
CA PRO A 132 -12.80 -15.48 14.09
C PRO A 132 -13.37 -14.42 15.06
N ASP A 133 -14.70 -14.23 15.07
CA ASP A 133 -15.46 -13.29 15.94
C ASP A 133 -15.35 -13.57 17.46
N LYS A 134 -14.32 -14.29 17.90
CA LYS A 134 -14.08 -14.67 19.29
C LYS A 134 -13.38 -13.53 20.04
N GLY A 135 -14.08 -12.42 20.21
CA GLY A 135 -13.67 -11.32 21.07
C GLY A 135 -14.87 -10.43 21.40
N VAL A 136 -14.97 -9.93 22.63
CA VAL A 136 -16.11 -9.09 23.07
C VAL A 136 -16.20 -7.78 22.26
N LEU A 137 -15.06 -7.29 21.75
CA LEU A 137 -14.95 -6.04 21.00
C LEU A 137 -15.20 -6.21 19.50
N ALA A 138 -14.99 -7.39 18.94
CA ALA A 138 -15.11 -7.64 17.50
C ALA A 138 -16.54 -7.39 16.96
N PRO A 139 -17.63 -7.76 17.67
CA PRO A 139 -19.00 -7.44 17.24
C PRO A 139 -19.42 -5.98 17.46
N MET A 140 -18.72 -5.22 18.31
CA MET A 140 -19.13 -3.86 18.75
C MET A 140 -18.58 -2.73 17.88
N LEU A 141 -17.54 -2.98 17.07
CA LEU A 141 -17.00 -1.95 16.15
C LEU A 141 -17.91 -1.85 14.91
N GLU A 142 -18.16 -0.67 14.36
CA GLU A 142 -18.96 -0.56 13.13
C GLU A 142 -18.14 -0.98 11.90
N PRO A 143 -18.78 -1.54 10.84
CA PRO A 143 -18.09 -1.93 9.61
C PRO A 143 -17.32 -0.79 8.92
N ALA A 144 -17.72 0.46 9.14
CA ALA A 144 -17.12 1.65 8.54
C ALA A 144 -15.88 2.18 9.29
N ASP A 145 -15.70 1.79 10.55
CA ASP A 145 -14.70 2.39 11.44
C ASP A 145 -13.29 1.81 11.24
N TRP A 146 -13.17 0.68 10.55
CA TRP A 146 -11.89 -0.01 10.41
C TRP A 146 -11.27 0.10 9.03
N HIS A 147 -10.29 0.98 8.92
CA HIS A 147 -9.30 0.94 7.86
C HIS A 147 -7.94 0.71 8.51
N CYS A 148 -7.43 -0.53 8.47
CA CYS A 148 -6.00 -0.74 8.66
C CYS A 148 -5.29 -0.20 7.42
N GLN A 149 -5.19 1.14 7.33
CA GLN A 149 -4.42 1.83 6.32
C GLN A 149 -2.97 1.80 6.78
N VAL A 150 -2.30 0.71 6.43
CA VAL A 150 -0.88 0.54 6.75
C VAL A 150 -0.03 1.59 6.03
N VAL A 151 -0.51 2.20 4.94
CA VAL A 151 0.12 3.40 4.36
C VAL A 151 -0.92 4.41 3.85
N ARG A 152 -1.07 5.51 4.58
CA ARG A 152 -2.12 6.53 4.35
C ARG A 152 -1.93 7.35 3.06
N VAL A 153 -0.72 7.43 2.50
CA VAL A 153 -0.45 8.19 1.27
C VAL A 153 0.76 7.62 0.52
N LEU A 154 0.54 6.77 -0.49
CA LEU A 154 1.59 6.32 -1.44
C LEU A 154 1.36 6.82 -2.87
N PHE A 155 0.40 7.71 -3.08
CA PHE A 155 0.02 8.17 -4.42
C PHE A 155 1.02 9.17 -5.03
N PHE A 156 1.88 9.81 -4.22
CA PHE A 156 2.77 10.89 -4.67
C PHE A 156 4.24 10.48 -4.86
N ALA A 157 4.52 9.18 -4.94
CA ALA A 157 5.82 8.66 -5.33
C ALA A 157 5.82 8.23 -6.81
#